data_AF-A0A3M3RRE8-F1
#
_entry.id   AF-A0A3M3RRE8-F1
#
_cell.length_a   1.000
_cell.length_b   1.000
_cell.length_c   1.000
_cell.angle_alpha   90.00
_cell.angle_beta   90.00
_cell.angle_gamma   90.00
#
_symmetry.space_group_name_H-M   'P 1'
#
loop_
_entity.id
_entity.type
_entity.pdbx_description
1 polymer ?
#
loop_
_entity_poly.entity_id
_entity_poly.type
_entity_poly.pdbx_seq_one_letter_code
_entity_poly.pdbx_strand_id
1 'polypeptide(L)'
;MAVEPWFRAELAGCHRPDFQAKARACKSQTKMFHNRSVIAELKFVFWEKMFTKRFEGRLWAPYLHRFFPNLEKCFTVSTHRAKIAADLEQIRLLRNRIAHHEPIFSRNLKSDFAVIQRLTETRCIVSADWMNGQQQVMSTVATRPF
;
A
#
# COMPACT_ATOMS: atom_id res chain seq x y z
N MET A 1 -20.60 -12.25 1.22
CA MET A 1 -20.32 -10.99 0.51
C MET A 1 -19.52 -11.34 -0.74
N ALA A 2 -20.18 -11.32 -1.89
CA ALA A 2 -19.64 -11.84 -3.15
C ALA A 2 -18.54 -10.91 -3.70
N VAL A 3 -17.49 -11.51 -4.26
CA VAL A 3 -16.43 -10.77 -4.96
C VAL A 3 -16.97 -10.33 -6.31
N GLU A 4 -17.00 -9.02 -6.54
CA GLU A 4 -17.55 -8.41 -7.74
C GLU A 4 -16.85 -8.91 -9.03
N PRO A 5 -17.59 -9.23 -10.11
CA PRO A 5 -17.07 -9.83 -11.33
C PRO A 5 -15.90 -9.09 -11.99
N TRP A 6 -15.80 -7.77 -11.79
CA TRP A 6 -14.72 -6.95 -12.35
C TRP A 6 -13.33 -7.27 -11.76
N PHE A 7 -13.26 -7.81 -10.54
CA PHE A 7 -12.00 -8.20 -9.89
C PHE A 7 -11.34 -9.40 -10.59
N ARG A 8 -12.12 -10.32 -11.15
CA ARG A 8 -11.60 -11.50 -11.87
C ARG A 8 -11.13 -11.17 -13.29
N ALA A 9 -11.78 -10.22 -13.95
CA ALA A 9 -11.45 -9.84 -15.33
C ALA A 9 -10.10 -9.10 -15.43
N GLU A 10 -9.72 -8.33 -14.42
CA GLU A 10 -8.49 -7.53 -14.43
C GLU A 10 -7.21 -8.41 -14.31
N LEU A 11 -7.32 -9.60 -13.72
CA LEU A 11 -6.23 -10.59 -13.66
C LEU A 11 -5.98 -11.30 -15.01
N ALA A 12 -6.98 -11.35 -15.89
CA ALA A 12 -6.89 -12.06 -17.17
C ALA A 12 -6.26 -11.23 -18.30
N GLY A 13 -6.14 -9.90 -18.15
CA GLY A 13 -5.81 -8.97 -19.24
C GLY A 13 -4.36 -8.48 -19.34
N CYS A 14 -3.37 -9.15 -18.74
CA CYS A 14 -1.96 -8.72 -18.83
C CYS A 14 -1.15 -9.62 -19.76
N HIS A 15 -1.14 -9.31 -21.06
CA HIS A 15 -0.14 -9.82 -22.01
C HIS A 15 0.77 -8.65 -22.43
N ARG A 16 1.84 -8.43 -21.65
CA ARG A 16 3.07 -7.73 -22.07
C ARG A 16 4.27 -8.58 -21.66
N PRO A 17 5.38 -8.59 -22.42
CA PRO A 17 6.40 -9.62 -22.31
C PRO A 17 7.26 -9.57 -21.03
N ASP A 18 7.19 -8.47 -20.25
CA ASP A 18 8.07 -8.28 -19.09
C ASP A 18 7.52 -8.83 -17.77
N PHE A 19 6.38 -9.53 -17.80
CA PHE A 19 5.75 -10.10 -16.61
C PHE A 19 5.80 -11.63 -16.61
N GLN A 20 7.00 -12.21 -16.52
CA GLN A 20 7.14 -13.62 -16.16
C GLN A 20 6.95 -13.81 -14.64
N ALA A 21 5.70 -13.78 -14.21
CA ALA A 21 5.26 -14.44 -12.99
C ALA A 21 4.68 -15.82 -13.34
N LYS A 22 5.45 -16.68 -14.03
CA LYS A 22 5.08 -18.08 -14.25
C LYS A 22 6.31 -18.97 -14.29
N ALA A 23 6.64 -19.58 -13.15
CA ALA A 23 7.09 -20.98 -13.06
C ALA A 23 7.46 -21.32 -11.61
N ARG A 24 6.45 -21.71 -10.81
CA ARG A 24 6.51 -22.73 -9.74
C ARG A 24 5.20 -22.67 -8.95
N ALA A 25 4.15 -23.24 -9.53
CA ALA A 25 3.00 -23.85 -8.82
C ALA A 25 1.88 -24.24 -9.80
N CYS A 26 2.21 -24.84 -10.95
CA CYS A 26 1.25 -25.73 -11.62
C CYS A 26 1.37 -27.09 -10.92
N LYS A 27 0.87 -27.18 -9.67
CA LYS A 27 0.67 -28.41 -8.86
C LYS A 27 0.07 -28.05 -7.48
N SER A 28 -1.14 -27.51 -7.45
CA SER A 28 -2.08 -27.81 -6.37
C SER A 28 -3.49 -27.40 -6.79
N GLN A 29 -4.38 -28.37 -6.79
CA GLN A 29 -5.82 -28.22 -7.04
C GLN A 29 -6.42 -27.12 -6.18
N THR A 30 -7.33 -26.36 -6.80
CA THR A 30 -8.56 -25.81 -6.22
C THR A 30 -8.53 -25.56 -4.71
N LYS A 31 -7.64 -24.66 -4.26
CA LYS A 31 -7.76 -24.13 -2.90
C LYS A 31 -8.87 -23.10 -2.96
N MET A 32 -9.97 -23.36 -2.24
CA MET A 32 -11.00 -22.36 -1.99
C MET A 32 -10.30 -21.18 -1.29
N PHE A 33 -9.92 -20.17 -2.07
CA PHE A 33 -9.18 -19.02 -1.57
C PHE A 33 -10.12 -18.26 -0.63
N HIS A 34 -10.04 -18.54 0.67
CA HIS A 34 -10.57 -17.64 1.68
C HIS A 34 -9.94 -16.27 1.44
N ASN A 35 -10.75 -15.20 1.38
CA ASN A 35 -10.29 -13.83 1.10
C ASN A 35 -9.05 -13.42 1.93
N ARG A 36 -8.91 -13.98 3.14
CA ARG A 36 -7.78 -13.77 4.05
C ARG A 36 -6.47 -14.41 3.57
N SER A 37 -6.53 -15.57 2.91
CA SER A 37 -5.34 -16.28 2.39
C SER A 37 -4.72 -15.52 1.23
N VAL A 38 -5.54 -14.92 0.36
CA VAL A 38 -5.05 -14.13 -0.78
C VAL A 38 -4.30 -12.91 -0.30
N ILE A 39 -4.83 -12.19 0.69
CA ILE A 39 -4.20 -10.97 1.22
C ILE A 39 -2.83 -11.27 1.85
N ALA A 40 -2.67 -12.42 2.51
CA ALA A 40 -1.43 -12.82 3.16
C ALA A 40 -0.28 -13.13 2.18
N GLU A 41 -0.60 -13.51 0.94
CA GLU A 41 0.38 -13.85 -0.09
C GLU A 41 0.83 -12.65 -0.93
N LEU A 42 0.14 -11.49 -0.80
CA LEU A 42 0.44 -10.31 -1.60
C LEU A 42 1.64 -9.53 -1.07
N LYS A 43 2.64 -9.34 -1.93
CA LYS A 43 3.79 -8.44 -1.67
C LYS A 43 3.31 -6.99 -1.61
N PHE A 44 3.97 -6.16 -0.79
CA PHE A 44 3.63 -4.72 -0.66
C PHE A 44 3.58 -3.97 -2.00
N VAL A 45 4.45 -4.32 -2.96
CA VAL A 45 4.46 -3.72 -4.30
C VAL A 45 3.12 -3.87 -5.04
N PHE A 46 2.34 -4.91 -4.76
CA PHE A 46 0.99 -5.05 -5.32
C PHE A 46 0.13 -3.83 -4.99
N TRP A 47 0.10 -3.43 -3.71
CA TRP A 47 -0.71 -2.32 -3.23
C TRP A 47 -0.23 -0.98 -3.80
N GLU A 48 1.08 -0.76 -3.95
CA GLU A 48 1.63 0.41 -4.65
C GLU A 48 1.13 0.48 -6.11
N LYS A 49 1.18 -0.64 -6.84
CA LYS A 49 0.77 -0.68 -8.25
C LYS A 49 -0.72 -0.46 -8.47
N MET A 50 -1.56 -0.77 -7.47
CA MET A 50 -2.99 -0.44 -7.51
C MET A 50 -3.22 1.07 -7.64
N PHE A 51 -2.31 1.92 -7.17
CA PHE A 51 -2.41 3.37 -7.33
C PHE A 51 -1.78 3.91 -8.62
N THR A 52 -1.52 3.09 -9.63
CA THR A 52 -1.06 3.59 -10.94
C THR A 52 -2.21 4.23 -11.74
N LYS A 53 -1.87 5.09 -12.72
CA LYS A 53 -2.85 5.77 -13.61
C LYS A 53 -3.81 4.80 -14.31
N ARG A 54 -3.37 3.55 -14.57
CA ARG A 54 -4.18 2.49 -15.19
C ARG A 54 -5.48 2.21 -14.41
N PHE A 55 -5.42 2.26 -13.08
CA PHE A 55 -6.57 1.97 -12.23
C PHE A 55 -7.37 3.22 -11.87
N GLU A 56 -6.94 4.41 -12.30
CA GLU A 56 -7.59 5.66 -11.94
C GLU A 56 -9.06 5.70 -12.36
N GLY A 57 -9.36 5.42 -13.63
CA GLY A 57 -10.74 5.54 -14.14
C GLY A 57 -11.71 4.52 -13.56
N ARG A 58 -11.31 3.25 -13.41
CA ARG A 58 -12.21 2.17 -12.96
C ARG A 58 -12.30 2.04 -11.45
N LEU A 59 -11.20 2.26 -10.75
CA LEU A 59 -11.11 2.01 -9.31
C LEU A 59 -11.18 3.31 -8.51
N TRP A 60 -10.31 4.26 -8.82
CA TRP A 60 -10.13 5.42 -7.94
C TRP A 60 -11.13 6.55 -8.20
N ALA A 61 -11.48 6.83 -9.45
CA ALA A 61 -12.47 7.84 -9.79
C ALA A 61 -13.81 7.63 -9.04
N PRO A 62 -14.40 6.42 -9.02
CA PRO A 62 -15.65 6.21 -8.28
C PRO A 62 -15.46 5.95 -6.78
N TYR A 63 -14.32 5.40 -6.33
CA TYR A 63 -14.21 4.84 -4.98
C TYR A 63 -13.15 5.47 -4.08
N LEU A 64 -12.28 6.37 -4.56
CA LEU A 64 -11.18 6.91 -3.76
C LEU A 64 -11.68 7.54 -2.46
N HIS A 65 -12.63 8.48 -2.53
CA HIS A 65 -13.16 9.14 -1.32
C HIS A 65 -14.00 8.21 -0.44
N ARG A 66 -14.52 7.11 -0.98
CA ARG A 66 -15.19 6.07 -0.17
C ARG A 66 -14.18 5.28 0.65
N PHE A 67 -13.02 4.99 0.08
CA PHE A 67 -11.96 4.25 0.77
C PHE A 67 -11.05 5.15 1.61
N PHE A 68 -10.94 6.42 1.27
CA PHE A 68 -10.12 7.39 2.00
C PHE A 68 -10.99 8.61 2.34
N PRO A 69 -11.89 8.47 3.34
CA PRO A 69 -12.89 9.48 3.65
C PRO A 69 -12.28 10.79 4.18
N ASN A 70 -11.05 10.75 4.69
CA ASN A 70 -10.38 11.90 5.30
C ASN A 70 -9.45 12.63 4.32
N LEU A 71 -9.53 12.34 3.01
CA LEU A 71 -8.82 13.12 2.00
C LEU A 71 -9.46 14.50 1.83
N GLU A 72 -8.62 15.50 1.63
CA GLU A 72 -9.06 16.86 1.32
C GLU A 72 -9.86 16.92 0.02
N LYS A 73 -11.09 17.44 0.07
CA LYS A 73 -12.01 17.44 -1.08
C LYS A 73 -11.66 18.46 -2.17
N CYS A 74 -10.73 19.38 -1.90
CA CYS A 74 -10.31 20.42 -2.84
C CYS A 74 -9.38 19.88 -3.95
N PHE A 75 -8.75 18.72 -3.75
CA PHE A 75 -7.87 18.13 -4.75
C PHE A 75 -8.57 17.08 -5.61
N THR A 76 -8.06 16.90 -6.82
CA THR A 76 -8.57 15.89 -7.75
C THR A 76 -8.21 14.48 -7.31
N VAL A 77 -8.99 13.49 -7.75
CA VAL A 77 -8.67 12.06 -7.60
C VAL A 77 -7.27 11.75 -8.13
N SER A 78 -6.88 12.34 -9.27
CA SER A 78 -5.57 12.09 -9.88
C SER A 78 -4.43 12.59 -8.99
N THR A 79 -4.59 13.77 -8.38
CA THR A 79 -3.64 14.35 -7.42
C THR A 79 -3.49 13.45 -6.20
N HIS A 80 -4.60 13.04 -5.60
CA HIS A 80 -4.59 12.17 -4.42
C HIS A 80 -3.99 10.80 -4.71
N ARG A 81 -4.39 10.17 -5.83
CA ARG A 81 -3.83 8.89 -6.26
C ARG A 81 -2.31 9.00 -6.47
N ALA A 82 -1.85 10.04 -7.15
CA ALA A 82 -0.42 10.27 -7.36
C ALA A 82 0.33 10.42 -6.04
N LYS A 83 -0.23 11.18 -5.09
CA LYS A 83 0.34 11.37 -3.76
C LYS A 83 0.39 10.06 -2.97
N ILE A 84 -0.70 9.29 -2.94
CA ILE A 84 -0.73 8.00 -2.25
C ILE A 84 0.26 7.01 -2.88
N ALA A 85 0.39 7.00 -4.21
CA ALA A 85 1.39 6.16 -4.88
C ALA A 85 2.83 6.50 -4.45
N ALA A 86 3.18 7.78 -4.40
CA ALA A 86 4.50 8.23 -3.95
C ALA A 86 4.74 7.92 -2.47
N ASP A 87 3.72 8.13 -1.62
CA ASP A 87 3.76 7.82 -0.20
C ASP A 87 3.97 6.30 0.03
N LEU A 88 3.28 5.43 -0.73
CA LEU A 88 3.46 3.99 -0.68
C LEU A 88 4.84 3.55 -1.18
N GLU A 89 5.36 4.19 -2.22
CA GLU A 89 6.72 3.91 -2.70
C GLU A 89 7.76 4.23 -1.62
N GLN A 90 7.63 5.37 -0.94
CA GLN A 90 8.50 5.76 0.16
C GLN A 90 8.49 4.70 1.28
N ILE A 91 7.30 4.23 1.68
CA ILE A 91 7.14 3.17 2.69
C ILE A 91 7.74 1.85 2.21
N ARG A 92 7.53 1.48 0.94
CA ARG A 92 8.09 0.24 0.37
C ARG A 92 9.61 0.25 0.44
N LEU A 93 10.24 1.36 0.07
CA LEU A 93 11.70 1.50 0.12
C LEU A 93 12.23 1.37 1.55
N LEU A 94 11.60 2.04 2.52
CA LEU A 94 11.96 1.90 3.93
C LEU A 94 11.81 0.43 4.40
N ARG A 95 10.64 -0.17 4.17
CA ARG A 95 10.35 -1.56 4.57
C ARG A 95 11.35 -2.54 3.97
N ASN A 96 11.76 -2.34 2.73
CA ASN A 96 12.73 -3.20 2.07
C ASN A 96 14.11 -3.09 2.74
N ARG A 97 14.58 -1.88 3.05
CA ARG A 97 15.86 -1.71 3.78
C ARG A 97 15.81 -2.40 5.14
N ILE A 98 14.72 -2.24 5.89
CA ILE A 98 14.54 -2.92 7.18
C ILE A 98 14.58 -4.45 7.00
N ALA A 99 13.87 -4.99 6.02
CA ALA A 99 13.80 -6.43 5.76
C ALA A 99 15.15 -7.01 5.28
N HIS A 100 15.97 -6.22 4.60
CA HIS A 100 17.32 -6.58 4.19
C HIS A 100 18.38 -6.26 5.26
N HIS A 101 17.97 -5.80 6.45
CA HIS A 101 18.87 -5.35 7.52
C HIS A 101 19.90 -4.31 7.06
N GLU A 102 19.51 -3.46 6.10
CA GLU A 102 20.35 -2.35 5.65
C GLU A 102 20.32 -1.18 6.64
N PRO A 103 21.42 -0.42 6.78
CA PRO A 103 21.45 0.78 7.61
C PRO A 103 20.39 1.81 7.17
N ILE A 104 19.66 2.41 8.11
CA ILE A 104 18.67 3.47 7.85
C ILE A 104 18.98 4.77 8.61
N PHE A 105 20.23 4.94 9.05
CA PHE A 105 20.66 6.06 9.88
C PHE A 105 20.63 7.40 9.14
N SER A 106 21.05 7.41 7.87
CA SER A 106 21.08 8.61 7.01
C SER A 106 19.71 9.02 6.44
N ARG A 107 18.66 8.23 6.71
CA ARG A 107 17.31 8.48 6.20
C ARG A 107 16.52 9.31 7.21
N ASN A 108 15.66 10.20 6.70
CA ASN A 108 14.77 11.00 7.56
C ASN A 108 13.59 10.15 8.05
N LEU A 109 13.80 9.40 9.14
CA LEU A 109 12.78 8.53 9.73
C LEU A 109 11.57 9.29 10.28
N LYS A 110 11.72 10.56 10.66
CA LYS A 110 10.60 11.41 11.07
C LYS A 110 9.67 11.66 9.88
N SER A 111 10.24 11.95 8.70
CA SER A 111 9.47 12.10 7.46
C SER A 111 8.79 10.80 7.06
N ASP A 112 9.49 9.67 7.11
CA ASP A 112 8.89 8.36 6.81
C ASP A 112 7.71 8.04 7.73
N PHE A 113 7.87 8.29 9.04
CA PHE A 113 6.81 8.08 10.01
C PHE A 113 5.61 9.01 9.74
N ALA A 114 5.86 10.29 9.43
CA ALA A 114 4.81 11.23 9.07
C ALA A 114 4.02 10.81 7.82
N VAL A 115 4.67 10.14 6.85
CA VAL A 115 3.99 9.56 5.69
C VAL A 115 3.09 8.39 6.10
N ILE A 116 3.57 7.48 6.94
CA ILE A 116 2.78 6.34 7.46
C ILE A 116 1.57 6.85 8.25
N GLN A 117 1.78 7.83 9.11
CA GLN A 117 0.73 8.49 9.88
C GLN A 117 -0.32 9.09 8.97
N ARG A 118 0.07 9.98 8.05
CA ARG A 118 -0.86 10.61 7.09
C ARG A 118 -1.66 9.59 6.30
N LEU A 119 -1.02 8.55 5.75
CA LEU A 119 -1.73 7.52 4.99
C LEU A 119 -2.75 6.77 5.87
N THR A 120 -2.39 6.48 7.12
CA THR A 120 -3.29 5.84 8.07
C THR A 120 -4.48 6.75 8.39
N GLU A 121 -4.24 8.04 8.65
CA GLU A 121 -5.27 9.05 8.92
C GLU A 121 -6.23 9.21 7.75
N THR A 122 -5.71 9.27 6.51
CA THR A 122 -6.55 9.41 5.30
C THR A 122 -7.58 8.28 5.17
N ARG A 123 -7.26 7.10 5.70
CA ARG A 123 -8.15 5.94 5.77
C ARG A 123 -9.03 5.94 7.03
N CYS A 124 -8.44 6.14 8.21
CA CYS A 124 -9.10 6.00 9.50
C CYS A 124 -8.35 6.77 10.60
N ILE A 125 -8.97 7.83 11.12
CA ILE A 125 -8.41 8.65 12.21
C ILE A 125 -8.21 7.83 13.48
N VAL A 126 -9.21 7.01 13.87
CA VAL A 126 -9.12 6.17 15.09
C VAL A 126 -7.91 5.24 15.08
N SER A 127 -7.60 4.63 13.93
CA SER A 127 -6.44 3.75 13.79
C SER A 127 -5.12 4.51 13.82
N ALA A 128 -5.10 5.73 13.27
CA ALA A 128 -3.93 6.59 13.32
C ALA A 128 -3.65 7.07 14.76
N ASP A 129 -4.68 7.49 15.49
CA ASP A 129 -4.57 7.89 16.90
C ASP A 129 -4.05 6.74 17.76
N TRP A 130 -4.60 5.54 17.56
CA TRP A 130 -4.11 4.35 18.25
C TRP A 130 -2.63 4.07 17.92
N MET A 131 -2.25 4.11 16.64
CA MET A 131 -0.86 3.92 16.23
C MET A 131 0.07 4.97 16.87
N ASN A 132 -0.35 6.24 16.91
CA ASN A 132 0.40 7.33 17.51
C ASN A 132 0.58 7.15 19.02
N GLY A 133 -0.39 6.55 19.71
CA GLY A 133 -0.30 6.23 21.13
C GLY A 133 0.59 5.02 21.45
N GLN A 134 0.84 4.13 20.47
CA GLN A 134 1.63 2.90 20.68
C GLN A 134 3.05 2.95 20.09
N GLN A 135 3.30 3.85 19.14
CA GLN A 135 4.62 3.96 18.50
C GLN A 135 5.69 4.47 19.49
N GLN A 136 6.92 3.96 19.33
CA GLN A 136 8.11 4.45 20.04
C GLN A 136 9.13 5.10 19.10
N VAL A 137 8.84 5.14 17.79
CA VAL A 137 9.75 5.64 16.75
C VAL A 137 10.18 7.07 17.05
N MET A 138 9.24 7.93 17.43
CA MET A 138 9.52 9.35 17.65
C MET A 138 10.44 9.58 18.85
N SER A 139 10.24 8.85 19.95
CA SER A 139 11.14 8.91 21.12
C SER A 139 12.50 8.30 20.80
N THR A 140 12.55 7.14 20.15
CA THR A 140 13.82 6.46 19.85
C THR A 140 14.69 7.23 18.86
N VAL A 141 14.06 7.87 17.85
CA VAL A 141 14.78 8.72 16.90
C VAL A 141 15.29 10.00 17.58
N ALA A 142 14.57 10.52 18.57
CA ALA A 142 15.02 11.68 19.35
C ALA A 142 16.20 11.36 20.29
N THR A 143 16.25 10.14 20.82
CA THR A 143 17.32 9.69 21.73
C THR A 143 18.50 9.04 21.03
N ARG A 144 18.59 9.10 19.68
CA ARG A 144 19.68 8.48 18.92
C ARG A 144 21.04 8.97 19.46
N PRO A 145 21.86 8.09 20.08
CA PRO A 145 23.27 8.37 20.20
C PRO A 145 23.85 8.28 18.79
N PHE A 146 24.72 9.22 18.47
CA PHE A 146 25.30 9.47 17.15
C PHE A 146 25.72 8.19 16.40
#